data_AF-A0A8J7MAR2-F1
#
_entry.id   AF-A0A8J7MAR2-F1
#
_cell.length_a   1.000
_cell.length_b   1.000
_cell.length_c   1.000
_cell.angle_alpha   90.00
_cell.angle_beta   90.00
_cell.angle_gamma   90.00
#
_symmetry.space_group_name_H-M   'P 1'
#
loop_
_entity.id
_entity.type
_entity.pdbx_description
1 polymer ?
#
loop_
_entity_poly.entity_id
_entity_poly.type
_entity_poly.pdbx_seq_one_letter_code
_entity_poly.pdbx_strand_id
1 'polypeptide(L)'
;MIENDTLKAFAFDIQLPDETSPRFYIFHDLAELFGEEFNRDALKRLRKLLRGHPQNPRGKLISDYEADCVSLNASKADVIYLVARIINEESISAYRRECSEEEYAEILAELQGWKRRKPKKWQVGDVFSFSLSNGDLGFGQVLAREYGAPTCALLDIRSSELISVSEIEKARVISILHLGSDLLDKGGWQVIGTARVLADPDSSQHGSLFDVGSTSFGSGQHLQDLAEAFYSLSPWNVGYCGDDEYFDKQLMADVKRPENCLWLNDEKRRAYRDEHGITA
;
A
#
# COMPACT_ATOMS: atom_id res chain seq x y z
N MET A 1 16.11 -16.41 -4.52
CA MET A 1 15.77 -16.14 -3.11
C MET A 1 15.02 -14.83 -2.98
N ILE A 2 15.45 -13.76 -3.66
CA ILE A 2 14.66 -12.52 -3.75
C ILE A 2 13.79 -12.52 -5.00
N GLU A 3 12.51 -12.22 -4.84
CA GLU A 3 11.51 -12.05 -5.90
C GLU A 3 10.67 -10.82 -5.56
N ASN A 4 10.55 -9.86 -6.49
CA ASN A 4 9.73 -8.64 -6.31
C ASN A 4 9.95 -7.96 -4.93
N ASP A 5 11.19 -7.63 -4.61
CA ASP A 5 11.59 -7.01 -3.32
C ASP A 5 11.24 -7.83 -2.07
N THR A 6 10.98 -9.11 -2.24
CA THR A 6 10.66 -10.03 -1.15
C THR A 6 11.70 -11.13 -1.10
N LEU A 7 12.33 -11.30 0.06
CA LEU A 7 13.20 -12.44 0.32
C LEU A 7 12.35 -13.63 0.79
N LYS A 8 12.34 -14.69 -0.01
CA LYS A 8 11.62 -15.95 0.21
C LYS A 8 12.56 -17.03 0.71
N ALA A 9 12.99 -16.89 1.96
CA ALA A 9 13.98 -17.79 2.58
C ALA A 9 13.37 -18.70 3.66
N PHE A 10 12.18 -18.39 4.17
CA PHE A 10 11.55 -19.13 5.28
C PHE A 10 10.08 -19.40 4.96
N ALA A 11 9.34 -20.00 5.90
CA ALA A 11 7.89 -20.13 5.80
C ALA A 11 7.13 -18.78 5.81
N PHE A 12 7.86 -17.68 6.02
CA PHE A 12 7.39 -16.31 5.96
C PHE A 12 8.30 -15.49 5.04
N ASP A 13 7.73 -14.42 4.52
CA ASP A 13 8.41 -13.48 3.62
C ASP A 13 9.08 -12.35 4.42
N ILE A 14 10.26 -11.92 3.97
CA ILE A 14 10.88 -10.67 4.42
C ILE A 14 10.79 -9.66 3.29
N GLN A 15 9.95 -8.65 3.47
CA GLN A 15 9.85 -7.51 2.57
C GLN A 15 11.09 -6.63 2.73
N LEU A 16 11.74 -6.32 1.60
CA LEU A 16 12.96 -5.54 1.54
C LEU A 16 12.61 -4.04 1.39
N PRO A 17 13.49 -3.13 1.84
CA PRO A 17 13.30 -1.71 1.63
C PRO A 17 13.13 -1.36 0.14
N ASP A 18 12.07 -0.64 -0.20
CA ASP A 18 11.71 -0.23 -1.55
C ASP A 18 11.56 1.30 -1.64
N GLU A 19 11.00 1.80 -2.73
CA GLU A 19 10.77 3.22 -2.94
C GLU A 19 9.94 3.87 -1.82
N THR A 20 9.00 3.14 -1.22
CA THR A 20 8.03 3.68 -0.25
C THR A 20 8.50 3.51 1.19
N SER A 21 9.19 2.39 1.49
CA SER A 21 9.63 2.06 2.84
C SER A 21 11.15 1.91 2.94
N PRO A 22 11.82 2.63 3.85
CA PRO A 22 13.24 2.44 4.12
C PRO A 22 13.55 1.23 5.03
N ARG A 23 12.56 0.40 5.36
CA ARG A 23 12.68 -0.65 6.40
C ARG A 23 12.46 -2.02 5.81
N PHE A 24 13.18 -2.99 6.37
CA PHE A 24 12.84 -4.39 6.22
C PHE A 24 11.62 -4.69 7.08
N TYR A 25 10.76 -5.57 6.59
CA TYR A 25 9.44 -5.78 7.15
C TYR A 25 9.05 -7.26 7.10
N ILE A 26 8.56 -7.81 8.21
CA ILE A 26 7.91 -9.12 8.28
C ILE A 26 6.51 -8.88 8.80
N PHE A 27 5.51 -9.44 8.11
CA PHE A 27 4.13 -9.44 8.55
C PHE A 27 3.52 -10.80 8.33
N HIS A 28 3.27 -11.48 9.43
CA HIS A 28 2.91 -12.89 9.41
C HIS A 28 2.23 -13.30 10.72
N ASP A 29 1.47 -14.38 10.67
CA ASP A 29 0.94 -15.02 11.87
C ASP A 29 2.07 -15.73 12.62
N LEU A 30 2.63 -15.09 13.65
CA LEU A 30 3.67 -15.71 14.46
C LEU A 30 3.10 -16.74 15.44
N ALA A 31 1.80 -16.66 15.75
CA ALA A 31 1.15 -17.66 16.57
C ALA A 31 1.16 -19.01 15.85
N GLU A 32 0.80 -19.01 14.56
CA GLU A 32 0.89 -20.18 13.70
C GLU A 32 2.33 -20.75 13.66
N LEU A 33 3.32 -19.89 13.39
CA LEU A 33 4.73 -20.33 13.31
C LEU A 33 5.25 -20.93 14.62
N PHE A 34 4.92 -20.34 15.77
CA PHE A 34 5.40 -20.80 17.08
C PHE A 34 4.50 -21.85 17.76
N GLY A 35 3.32 -22.13 17.20
CA GLY A 35 2.32 -23.01 17.81
C GLY A 35 1.67 -22.40 19.06
N GLU A 36 1.53 -21.07 19.10
CA GLU A 36 0.85 -20.35 20.18
C GLU A 36 -0.63 -20.10 19.81
N GLU A 37 -1.47 -19.83 20.79
CA GLU A 37 -2.90 -19.53 20.54
C GLU A 37 -3.12 -18.11 19.99
N PHE A 38 -2.27 -17.14 20.40
CA PHE A 38 -2.43 -15.73 20.06
C PHE A 38 -1.12 -15.06 19.65
N ASN A 39 -1.19 -14.15 18.67
CA ASN A 39 -0.03 -13.38 18.20
C ASN A 39 0.63 -12.52 19.29
N ARG A 40 -0.15 -12.07 20.27
CA ARG A 40 0.37 -11.37 21.46
C ARG A 40 1.38 -12.23 22.23
N ASP A 41 1.07 -13.51 22.42
CA ASP A 41 1.89 -14.44 23.19
C ASP A 41 3.13 -14.88 22.39
N ALA A 42 2.96 -15.11 21.09
CA ALA A 42 4.06 -15.30 20.15
C ALA A 42 5.06 -14.13 20.15
N LEU A 43 4.57 -12.88 20.06
CA LEU A 43 5.42 -11.69 20.12
C LEU A 43 6.11 -11.55 21.49
N LYS A 44 5.43 -11.87 22.59
CA LYS A 44 6.02 -11.88 23.94
C LYS A 44 7.16 -12.91 24.03
N ARG A 45 6.97 -14.10 23.45
CA ARG A 45 8.01 -15.14 23.35
C ARG A 45 9.20 -14.66 22.55
N LEU A 46 8.99 -14.11 21.35
CA LEU A 46 10.06 -13.54 20.51
C LEU A 46 10.87 -12.47 21.26
N ARG A 47 10.19 -11.53 21.93
CA ARG A 47 10.86 -10.49 22.73
C ARG A 47 11.70 -11.06 23.87
N LYS A 48 11.29 -12.17 24.49
CA LYS A 48 12.05 -12.86 25.53
C LYS A 48 13.32 -13.51 24.95
N LEU A 49 13.20 -14.18 23.81
CA LEU A 49 14.32 -14.79 23.09
C LEU A 49 15.35 -13.73 22.69
N LEU A 50 14.89 -12.64 22.05
CA LEU A 50 15.75 -11.50 21.68
C LEU A 50 16.43 -10.86 22.88
N ARG A 51 15.77 -10.78 24.04
CA ARG A 51 16.35 -10.21 25.26
C ARG A 51 17.54 -11.02 25.76
N GLY A 52 17.47 -12.35 25.67
CA GLY A 52 18.53 -13.27 26.06
C GLY A 52 19.65 -13.43 25.03
N HIS A 53 19.46 -12.96 23.80
CA HIS A 53 20.43 -13.15 22.72
C HIS A 53 21.65 -12.20 22.85
N PRO A 54 22.91 -12.67 22.64
CA PRO A 54 24.10 -11.82 22.73
C PRO A 54 24.07 -10.61 21.78
N GLN A 55 23.45 -10.77 20.61
CA GLN A 55 23.30 -9.73 19.59
C GLN A 55 21.96 -8.98 19.68
N ASN A 56 21.32 -8.95 20.85
CA ASN A 56 20.04 -8.28 21.07
C ASN A 56 19.98 -6.90 20.37
N PRO A 57 18.92 -6.62 19.58
CA PRO A 57 18.81 -5.37 18.82
C PRO A 57 18.61 -4.11 19.67
N ARG A 58 18.41 -4.22 21.01
CA ARG A 58 18.31 -3.09 21.97
C ARG A 58 17.35 -1.98 21.51
N GLY A 59 16.13 -2.35 21.09
CA GLY A 59 15.10 -1.40 20.66
C GLY A 59 15.17 -0.95 19.20
N LYS A 60 16.08 -1.52 18.40
CA LYS A 60 16.14 -1.27 16.94
C LYS A 60 15.07 -2.03 16.13
N LEU A 61 14.37 -2.96 16.78
CA LEU A 61 13.21 -3.64 16.23
C LEU A 61 11.95 -2.92 16.68
N ILE A 62 11.16 -2.45 15.73
CA ILE A 62 9.79 -1.99 15.99
C ILE A 62 8.89 -3.19 15.75
N SER A 63 7.95 -3.42 16.65
CA SER A 63 7.05 -4.56 16.56
C SER A 63 5.67 -4.15 17.03
N ASP A 64 4.65 -4.54 16.30
CA ASP A 64 3.26 -4.44 16.70
C ASP A 64 2.52 -5.76 16.42
N TYR A 65 1.36 -5.95 17.02
CA TYR A 65 0.51 -7.11 16.73
C TYR A 65 -0.92 -6.67 16.52
N GLU A 66 -1.54 -7.24 15.49
CA GLU A 66 -2.97 -7.19 15.24
C GLU A 66 -3.58 -8.55 15.65
N ALA A 67 -4.87 -8.75 15.43
CA ALA A 67 -5.54 -10.02 15.72
C ALA A 67 -4.83 -11.19 14.99
N ASP A 68 -4.59 -11.03 13.68
CA ASP A 68 -4.20 -12.14 12.81
C ASP A 68 -2.71 -12.17 12.46
N CYS A 69 -1.98 -11.07 12.67
CA CYS A 69 -0.58 -10.97 12.27
C CYS A 69 0.26 -10.15 13.27
N VAL A 70 1.57 -10.36 13.24
CA VAL A 70 2.58 -9.50 13.88
C VAL A 70 3.34 -8.73 12.82
N SER A 71 3.47 -7.42 13.00
CA SER A 71 4.33 -6.54 12.21
C SER A 71 5.68 -6.39 12.88
N LEU A 72 6.78 -6.66 12.16
CA LEU A 72 8.15 -6.55 12.64
C LEU A 72 9.02 -5.76 11.65
N ASN A 73 9.61 -4.66 12.12
CA ASN A 73 10.22 -3.66 11.25
C ASN A 73 11.61 -3.27 11.75
N ALA A 74 12.60 -3.25 10.87
CA ALA A 74 13.95 -2.79 11.19
C ALA A 74 14.60 -2.02 10.04
N SER A 75 15.40 -1.00 10.35
CA SER A 75 16.17 -0.25 9.34
C SER A 75 17.53 -0.88 8.98
N LYS A 76 17.93 -1.95 9.69
CA LYS A 76 19.22 -2.62 9.50
C LYS A 76 19.03 -4.08 9.14
N ALA A 77 19.74 -4.52 8.09
CA ALA A 77 19.76 -5.90 7.63
C ALA A 77 20.08 -6.89 8.76
N ASP A 78 21.14 -6.64 9.54
CA ASP A 78 21.55 -7.53 10.65
C ASP A 78 20.44 -7.73 11.70
N VAL A 79 19.62 -6.71 11.93
CA VAL A 79 18.54 -6.77 12.91
C VAL A 79 17.40 -7.63 12.39
N ILE A 80 16.94 -7.41 11.15
CA ILE A 80 15.85 -8.22 10.60
C ILE A 80 16.31 -9.66 10.37
N TYR A 81 17.56 -9.86 9.96
CA TYR A 81 18.17 -11.18 9.81
C TYR A 81 18.15 -11.96 11.13
N LEU A 82 18.63 -11.36 12.23
CA LEU A 82 18.63 -12.01 13.53
C LEU A 82 17.21 -12.41 13.95
N VAL A 83 16.25 -11.51 13.74
CA VAL A 83 14.84 -11.75 14.06
C VAL A 83 14.29 -12.90 13.23
N ALA A 84 14.51 -12.90 11.92
CA ALA A 84 14.07 -13.96 11.02
C ALA A 84 14.70 -15.31 11.36
N ARG A 85 16.00 -15.34 11.67
CA ARG A 85 16.69 -16.56 12.11
C ARG A 85 16.08 -17.14 13.37
N ILE A 86 15.87 -16.32 14.41
CA ILE A 86 15.22 -16.75 15.65
C ILE A 86 13.81 -17.26 15.37
N ILE A 87 13.03 -16.57 14.53
CA ILE A 87 11.68 -17.03 14.17
C ILE A 87 11.75 -18.41 13.53
N ASN A 88 12.60 -18.62 12.52
CA ASN A 88 12.73 -19.92 11.87
C ASN A 88 13.19 -21.03 12.85
N GLU A 89 14.23 -20.78 13.64
CA GLU A 89 14.79 -21.75 14.60
C GLU A 89 13.80 -22.13 15.71
N GLU A 90 12.93 -21.20 16.11
CA GLU A 90 11.95 -21.39 17.18
C GLU A 90 10.56 -21.80 16.67
N SER A 91 10.36 -21.80 15.35
CA SER A 91 9.13 -22.28 14.73
C SER A 91 8.93 -23.78 14.97
N ILE A 92 7.68 -24.21 15.02
CA ILE A 92 7.33 -25.63 15.08
C ILE A 92 7.82 -26.35 13.81
N SER A 93 7.99 -27.66 13.88
CA SER A 93 8.57 -28.46 12.79
C SER A 93 7.83 -28.33 11.45
N ALA A 94 6.54 -27.99 11.45
CA ALA A 94 5.76 -27.79 10.24
C ALA A 94 6.21 -26.56 9.42
N TYR A 95 6.72 -25.52 10.08
CA TYR A 95 7.11 -24.25 9.43
C TYR A 95 8.61 -23.96 9.51
N ARG A 96 9.35 -24.71 10.34
CA ARG A 96 10.79 -24.60 10.45
C ARG A 96 11.46 -25.14 9.18
N ARG A 97 12.24 -24.29 8.51
CA ARG A 97 13.17 -24.73 7.48
C ARG A 97 14.51 -25.08 8.11
N GLU A 98 15.01 -26.29 7.88
CA GLU A 98 16.40 -26.61 8.21
C GLU A 98 17.33 -25.81 7.29
N CYS A 99 18.22 -25.02 7.88
CA CYS A 99 19.19 -24.19 7.18
C CYS A 99 20.59 -24.48 7.75
N SER A 100 21.56 -24.68 6.88
CA SER A 100 22.98 -24.69 7.22
C SER A 100 23.49 -23.30 7.61
N GLU A 101 24.65 -23.22 8.29
CA GLU A 101 25.27 -21.93 8.60
C GLU A 101 25.72 -21.20 7.32
N GLU A 102 26.08 -21.93 6.27
CA GLU A 102 26.37 -21.39 4.94
C GLU A 102 25.13 -20.72 4.33
N GLU A 103 23.97 -21.37 4.36
CA GLU A 103 22.70 -20.78 3.88
C GLU A 103 22.31 -19.54 4.69
N TYR A 104 22.50 -19.57 6.01
CA TYR A 104 22.27 -18.39 6.85
C TYR A 104 23.21 -17.24 6.50
N ALA A 105 24.47 -17.52 6.20
CA ALA A 105 25.43 -16.52 5.76
C ALA A 105 25.04 -15.93 4.39
N GLU A 106 24.54 -16.75 3.46
CA GLU A 106 24.00 -16.29 2.18
C GLU A 106 22.80 -15.37 2.36
N ILE A 107 21.83 -15.75 3.20
CA ILE A 107 20.66 -14.92 3.52
C ILE A 107 21.07 -13.56 4.08
N LEU A 108 22.03 -13.54 5.02
CA LEU A 108 22.55 -12.29 5.57
C LEU A 108 23.23 -11.44 4.49
N ALA A 109 24.02 -12.07 3.61
CA ALA A 109 24.70 -11.37 2.52
C ALA A 109 23.71 -10.74 1.53
N GLU A 110 22.61 -11.43 1.21
CA GLU A 110 21.51 -10.89 0.39
C GLU A 110 20.87 -9.66 1.04
N LEU A 111 20.54 -9.75 2.34
CA LEU A 111 19.95 -8.64 3.09
C LEU A 111 20.89 -7.43 3.21
N GLN A 112 22.18 -7.66 3.45
CA GLN A 112 23.19 -6.59 3.54
C GLN A 112 23.53 -5.99 2.17
N GLY A 113 23.50 -6.82 1.11
CA GLY A 113 23.76 -6.43 -0.26
C GLY A 113 22.61 -5.66 -0.91
N TRP A 114 21.40 -5.74 -0.34
CA TRP A 114 20.22 -5.10 -0.88
C TRP A 114 20.36 -3.57 -0.97
N LYS A 115 20.20 -3.06 -2.20
CA LYS A 115 20.23 -1.62 -2.47
C LYS A 115 18.82 -1.12 -2.72
N ARG A 116 18.27 -0.46 -1.70
CA ARG A 116 17.00 0.25 -1.77
C ARG A 116 16.94 1.16 -3.00
N ARG A 117 15.89 1.02 -3.81
CA ARG A 117 15.58 1.96 -4.89
C ARG A 117 15.06 3.28 -4.30
N LYS A 118 15.48 4.40 -4.89
CA LYS A 118 15.06 5.72 -4.39
C LYS A 118 13.65 6.04 -4.88
N PRO A 119 12.78 6.62 -4.03
CA PRO A 119 11.49 7.11 -4.48
C PRO A 119 11.64 8.11 -5.62
N LYS A 120 10.69 8.09 -6.56
CA LYS A 120 10.57 9.14 -7.57
C LYS A 120 10.29 10.48 -6.87
N LYS A 121 10.77 11.55 -7.49
CA LYS A 121 10.52 12.90 -6.99
C LYS A 121 9.17 13.37 -7.51
N TRP A 122 8.35 13.84 -6.60
CA TRP A 122 7.08 14.50 -6.85
C TRP A 122 6.88 15.61 -5.81
N GLN A 123 6.06 16.60 -6.17
CA GLN A 123 5.77 17.79 -5.37
C GLN A 123 4.32 18.24 -5.56
N VAL A 124 3.90 19.18 -4.71
CA VAL A 124 2.60 19.84 -4.85
C VAL A 124 2.51 20.56 -6.20
N GLY A 125 1.37 20.41 -6.88
CA GLY A 125 1.12 20.92 -8.22
C GLY A 125 1.48 19.95 -9.34
N ASP A 126 2.20 18.86 -9.05
CA ASP A 126 2.52 17.86 -10.05
C ASP A 126 1.26 17.19 -10.58
N VAL A 127 1.15 17.13 -11.89
CA VAL A 127 0.12 16.42 -12.64
C VAL A 127 0.68 15.06 -13.02
N PHE A 128 -0.10 14.02 -12.75
CA PHE A 128 0.27 12.65 -13.03
C PHE A 128 -0.76 11.95 -13.90
N SER A 129 -0.30 10.94 -14.64
CA SER A 129 -1.14 10.02 -15.39
C SER A 129 -1.00 8.59 -14.87
N PHE A 130 -2.05 7.79 -15.05
CA PHE A 130 -2.04 6.36 -14.75
C PHE A 130 -2.85 5.59 -15.80
N SER A 131 -2.50 4.33 -16.02
CA SER A 131 -3.20 3.47 -16.96
C SER A 131 -4.52 2.97 -16.40
N LEU A 132 -5.55 2.97 -17.23
CA LEU A 132 -6.82 2.32 -17.01
C LEU A 132 -6.82 0.92 -17.64
N SER A 133 -7.75 0.07 -17.21
CA SER A 133 -7.90 -1.33 -17.62
C SER A 133 -8.16 -1.50 -19.13
N ASN A 134 -8.75 -0.50 -19.77
CA ASN A 134 -8.99 -0.47 -21.21
C ASN A 134 -7.80 0.05 -22.03
N GLY A 135 -6.68 0.42 -21.39
CA GLY A 135 -5.49 0.97 -22.02
C GLY A 135 -5.49 2.49 -22.18
N ASP A 136 -6.59 3.18 -21.85
CA ASP A 136 -6.60 4.64 -21.77
C ASP A 136 -5.80 5.13 -20.54
N LEU A 137 -5.56 6.43 -20.48
CA LEU A 137 -4.94 7.12 -19.36
C LEU A 137 -5.98 7.92 -18.58
N GLY A 138 -5.96 7.78 -17.26
CA GLY A 138 -6.56 8.70 -16.31
C GLY A 138 -5.54 9.72 -15.81
N PHE A 139 -6.03 10.85 -15.30
CA PHE A 139 -5.19 11.97 -14.88
C PHE A 139 -5.58 12.48 -13.49
N GLY A 140 -4.57 12.91 -12.73
CA GLY A 140 -4.74 13.51 -11.42
C GLY A 140 -3.70 14.57 -11.12
N GLN A 141 -3.85 15.24 -9.98
CA GLN A 141 -2.91 16.26 -9.51
C GLN A 141 -2.63 16.12 -8.02
N VAL A 142 -1.38 16.28 -7.61
CA VAL A 142 -1.01 16.40 -6.19
C VAL A 142 -1.39 17.80 -5.69
N LEU A 143 -2.37 17.88 -4.79
CA LEU A 143 -2.87 19.14 -4.22
C LEU A 143 -2.12 19.55 -2.96
N ALA A 144 -1.74 18.59 -2.12
CA ALA A 144 -1.03 18.83 -0.88
C ALA A 144 -0.07 17.68 -0.54
N ARG A 145 0.84 17.95 0.40
CA ARG A 145 1.78 16.96 0.92
C ARG A 145 2.05 17.24 2.39
N GLU A 146 1.63 16.33 3.26
CA GLU A 146 1.87 16.42 4.70
C GLU A 146 2.40 15.11 5.26
N TYR A 147 3.44 15.18 6.09
CA TYR A 147 4.15 14.01 6.65
C TYR A 147 4.57 12.93 5.63
N GLY A 148 4.69 13.31 4.34
CA GLY A 148 5.03 12.40 3.26
C GLY A 148 3.83 11.81 2.52
N ALA A 149 2.61 11.98 3.02
CA ALA A 149 1.38 11.53 2.37
C ALA A 149 0.83 12.61 1.41
N PRO A 150 0.46 12.26 0.17
CA PRO A 150 -0.18 13.17 -0.76
C PRO A 150 -1.70 13.27 -0.56
N THR A 151 -2.23 14.47 -0.79
CA THR A 151 -3.65 14.67 -1.14
C THR A 151 -3.72 14.85 -2.65
N CYS A 152 -4.52 14.05 -3.33
CA CYS A 152 -4.59 14.02 -4.79
C CYS A 152 -6.01 14.30 -5.28
N ALA A 153 -6.11 15.09 -6.35
CA ALA A 153 -7.33 15.24 -7.13
C ALA A 153 -7.38 14.20 -8.26
N LEU A 154 -8.57 13.66 -8.50
CA LEU A 154 -8.92 12.97 -9.75
C LEU A 154 -9.60 13.96 -10.69
N LEU A 155 -9.22 13.94 -11.98
CA LEU A 155 -9.72 14.87 -12.99
C LEU A 155 -10.66 14.18 -13.98
N ASP A 156 -11.73 14.87 -14.39
CA ASP A 156 -12.71 14.44 -15.40
C ASP A 156 -12.13 14.57 -16.81
N ILE A 157 -11.09 13.78 -17.07
CA ILE A 157 -10.46 13.67 -18.37
C ILE A 157 -9.81 12.28 -18.49
N ARG A 158 -10.05 11.63 -19.63
CA ARG A 158 -9.34 10.42 -20.04
C ARG A 158 -8.91 10.55 -21.49
N SER A 159 -7.84 9.86 -21.85
CA SER A 159 -7.31 9.89 -23.22
C SER A 159 -6.56 8.61 -23.52
N SER A 160 -6.62 8.14 -24.77
CA SER A 160 -5.80 7.01 -25.24
C SER A 160 -4.31 7.36 -25.35
N GLU A 161 -3.98 8.65 -25.34
CA GLU A 161 -2.61 9.17 -25.45
C GLU A 161 -2.34 10.22 -24.38
N LEU A 162 -1.05 10.48 -24.14
CA LEU A 162 -0.64 11.52 -23.20
C LEU A 162 -1.00 12.90 -23.75
N ILE A 163 -1.86 13.63 -23.03
CA ILE A 163 -2.28 15.00 -23.37
C ILE A 163 -1.45 16.05 -22.62
N SER A 164 -1.54 17.30 -23.07
CA SER A 164 -0.75 18.39 -22.48
C SER A 164 -1.27 18.78 -21.08
N VAL A 165 -0.36 19.22 -20.20
CA VAL A 165 -0.73 19.76 -18.89
C VAL A 165 -1.72 20.91 -19.01
N SER A 166 -1.59 21.76 -20.05
CA SER A 166 -2.52 22.88 -20.29
C SER A 166 -3.95 22.46 -20.67
N GLU A 167 -4.13 21.24 -21.19
CA GLU A 167 -5.46 20.68 -21.43
C GLU A 167 -6.03 20.09 -20.13
N ILE A 168 -5.17 19.41 -19.36
CA ILE A 168 -5.54 18.82 -18.07
C ILE A 168 -5.95 19.90 -17.06
N GLU A 169 -5.28 21.06 -17.05
CA GLU A 169 -5.62 22.20 -16.17
C GLU A 169 -7.05 22.73 -16.38
N LYS A 170 -7.68 22.43 -17.52
CA LYS A 170 -9.06 22.83 -17.82
C LYS A 170 -10.08 21.78 -17.38
N ALA A 171 -9.63 20.59 -16.97
CA ALA A 171 -10.49 19.50 -16.55
C ALA A 171 -11.14 19.83 -15.19
N ARG A 172 -12.33 19.28 -14.98
CA ARG A 172 -13.06 19.38 -13.73
C ARG A 172 -12.44 18.44 -12.70
N VAL A 173 -12.30 18.86 -11.44
CA VAL A 173 -11.96 17.98 -10.33
C VAL A 173 -13.19 17.17 -9.92
N ILE A 174 -13.09 15.84 -9.91
CA ILE A 174 -14.22 14.95 -9.56
C ILE A 174 -14.14 14.36 -8.18
N SER A 175 -12.93 14.24 -7.64
CA SER A 175 -12.67 13.70 -6.30
C SER A 175 -11.37 14.28 -5.75
N ILE A 176 -11.27 14.38 -4.43
CA ILE A 176 -10.05 14.71 -3.70
C ILE A 176 -9.90 13.66 -2.60
N LEU A 177 -8.81 12.89 -2.66
CA LEU A 177 -8.52 11.82 -1.71
C LEU A 177 -7.17 12.01 -1.03
N HIS A 178 -7.11 11.66 0.24
CA HIS A 178 -5.90 11.54 1.03
C HIS A 178 -5.34 10.12 0.87
N LEU A 179 -4.13 9.97 0.32
CA LEU A 179 -3.62 8.68 -0.15
C LEU A 179 -2.23 8.38 0.40
N GLY A 180 -1.82 7.11 0.33
CA GLY A 180 -0.41 6.73 0.38
C GLY A 180 0.38 7.24 -0.84
N SER A 181 1.68 7.47 -0.67
CA SER A 181 2.57 7.92 -1.74
C SER A 181 3.03 6.78 -2.65
N ASP A 182 2.51 5.56 -2.50
CA ASP A 182 3.09 4.34 -3.05
C ASP A 182 3.19 4.35 -4.58
N LEU A 183 2.13 4.73 -5.28
CA LEU A 183 2.12 4.77 -6.73
C LEU A 183 2.96 5.93 -7.30
N LEU A 184 3.09 7.04 -6.57
CA LEU A 184 3.99 8.14 -6.96
C LEU A 184 5.45 7.78 -6.72
N ASP A 185 5.78 7.24 -5.54
CA ASP A 185 7.14 6.87 -5.14
C ASP A 185 7.71 5.77 -6.03
N LYS A 186 6.90 4.75 -6.36
CA LYS A 186 7.26 3.65 -7.27
C LYS A 186 7.22 4.05 -8.75
N GLY A 187 6.57 5.16 -9.07
CA GLY A 187 6.36 5.61 -10.45
C GLY A 187 5.30 4.82 -11.22
N GLY A 188 4.38 4.15 -10.51
CA GLY A 188 3.15 3.61 -11.12
C GLY A 188 2.24 4.74 -11.62
N TRP A 189 2.31 5.91 -10.99
CA TRP A 189 1.79 7.16 -11.52
C TRP A 189 2.94 7.96 -12.13
N GLN A 190 2.83 8.25 -13.42
CA GLN A 190 3.85 9.00 -14.14
C GLN A 190 3.56 10.49 -13.98
N VAL A 191 4.48 11.22 -13.34
CA VAL A 191 4.43 12.70 -13.33
C VAL A 191 4.78 13.21 -14.73
N ILE A 192 3.88 14.00 -15.31
CA ILE A 192 3.95 14.47 -16.71
C ILE A 192 4.21 15.97 -16.80
N GLY A 193 4.09 16.69 -15.68
CA GLY A 193 4.48 18.09 -15.54
C GLY A 193 3.92 18.67 -14.26
N THR A 194 4.06 19.98 -14.10
CA THR A 194 3.58 20.71 -12.92
C THR A 194 2.66 21.83 -13.38
N ALA A 195 1.56 22.01 -12.65
CA ALA A 195 0.50 22.96 -12.91
C ALA A 195 0.18 23.76 -11.64
N ARG A 196 -0.62 24.83 -11.78
CA ARG A 196 -1.23 25.46 -10.61
C ARG A 196 -2.19 24.46 -9.95
N VAL A 197 -2.18 24.40 -8.62
CA VAL A 197 -3.13 23.59 -7.84
C VAL A 197 -4.57 24.00 -8.20
N LEU A 198 -5.36 23.03 -8.68
CA LEU A 198 -6.69 23.25 -9.27
C LEU A 198 -7.81 23.38 -8.24
N ALA A 199 -7.65 22.78 -7.06
CA ALA A 199 -8.65 22.81 -5.99
C ALA A 199 -7.99 22.93 -4.63
N ASP A 200 -8.74 23.44 -3.66
CA ASP A 200 -8.35 23.44 -2.26
C ASP A 200 -8.32 21.98 -1.76
N PRO A 201 -7.17 21.46 -1.25
CA PRO A 201 -7.09 20.10 -0.74
C PRO A 201 -8.12 19.78 0.36
N ASP A 202 -8.61 20.80 1.07
CA ASP A 202 -9.55 20.66 2.19
C ASP A 202 -11.02 20.80 1.76
N SER A 203 -11.27 21.04 0.46
CA SER A 203 -12.63 21.12 -0.08
C SER A 203 -13.31 19.76 -0.30
N SER A 204 -12.62 18.67 0.04
CA SER A 204 -13.14 17.31 -0.05
C SER A 204 -14.26 17.05 0.98
N GLN A 205 -15.08 16.02 0.74
CA GLN A 205 -16.03 15.54 1.76
C GLN A 205 -15.34 14.81 2.92
N HIS A 206 -14.04 14.56 2.81
CA HIS A 206 -13.22 13.82 3.76
C HIS A 206 -12.43 14.73 4.71
N GLY A 207 -12.80 16.01 4.79
CA GLY A 207 -12.17 16.99 5.66
C GLY A 207 -10.73 17.34 5.26
N SER A 208 -10.06 18.08 6.13
CA SER A 208 -8.62 18.36 6.02
C SER A 208 -7.81 17.16 6.51
N LEU A 209 -6.68 16.89 5.86
CA LEU A 209 -5.81 15.77 6.22
C LEU A 209 -5.36 15.90 7.70
N PHE A 210 -5.42 14.78 8.45
CA PHE A 210 -5.08 14.70 9.89
C PHE A 210 -6.00 15.44 10.87
N ASP A 211 -7.09 16.04 10.41
CA ASP A 211 -8.12 16.59 11.29
C ASP A 211 -9.10 15.50 11.78
N VAL A 212 -9.75 15.77 12.91
CA VAL A 212 -10.77 14.88 13.47
C VAL A 212 -11.93 14.76 12.48
N GLY A 213 -12.24 13.53 12.07
CA GLY A 213 -13.27 13.25 11.06
C GLY A 213 -12.71 13.11 9.64
N SER A 214 -11.39 13.27 9.44
CA SER A 214 -10.78 13.03 8.15
C SER A 214 -10.71 11.56 7.77
N THR A 215 -10.76 11.29 6.47
CA THR A 215 -10.65 9.92 5.92
C THR A 215 -9.42 9.81 5.03
N SER A 216 -8.48 8.93 5.42
CA SER A 216 -7.33 8.57 4.59
C SER A 216 -7.56 7.21 3.97
N PHE A 217 -7.24 7.10 2.69
CA PHE A 217 -7.28 5.86 1.93
C PHE A 217 -5.84 5.34 1.82
N GLY A 218 -5.65 4.03 2.01
CA GLY A 218 -4.32 3.46 2.20
C GLY A 218 -3.40 3.65 0.99
N SER A 219 -3.67 2.94 -0.10
CA SER A 219 -2.88 3.00 -1.34
C SER A 219 -3.46 4.02 -2.33
N GLY A 220 -2.60 4.53 -3.22
CA GLY A 220 -3.04 5.26 -4.40
C GLY A 220 -4.03 4.48 -5.29
N GLN A 221 -4.09 3.15 -5.17
CA GLN A 221 -5.02 2.31 -5.93
C GLN A 221 -6.48 2.75 -5.79
N HIS A 222 -6.89 3.27 -4.62
CA HIS A 222 -8.26 3.75 -4.41
C HIS A 222 -8.68 4.85 -5.40
N LEU A 223 -7.76 5.75 -5.78
CA LEU A 223 -8.04 6.80 -6.77
C LEU A 223 -8.22 6.21 -8.18
N GLN A 224 -7.46 5.15 -8.52
CA GLN A 224 -7.60 4.45 -9.78
C GLN A 224 -8.91 3.66 -9.84
N ASP A 225 -9.26 2.95 -8.77
CA ASP A 225 -10.50 2.18 -8.69
C ASP A 225 -11.73 3.08 -8.86
N LEU A 226 -11.69 4.27 -8.25
CA LEU A 226 -12.71 5.31 -8.47
C LEU A 226 -12.75 5.77 -9.93
N ALA A 227 -11.59 5.98 -10.56
CA ALA A 227 -11.53 6.38 -11.97
C ALA A 227 -12.08 5.29 -12.91
N GLU A 228 -11.73 4.03 -12.68
CA GLU A 228 -12.26 2.87 -13.41
C GLU A 228 -13.79 2.81 -13.30
N ALA A 229 -14.33 2.99 -12.09
CA ALA A 229 -15.77 2.96 -11.86
C ALA A 229 -16.48 4.16 -12.51
N PHE A 230 -15.88 5.35 -12.41
CA PHE A 230 -16.37 6.57 -13.02
C PHE A 230 -16.42 6.47 -14.55
N TYR A 231 -15.41 5.87 -15.17
CA TYR A 231 -15.41 5.65 -16.62
C TYR A 231 -16.13 4.37 -17.05
N SER A 232 -16.90 3.74 -16.16
CA SER A 232 -17.70 2.53 -16.42
C SER A 232 -16.88 1.35 -16.92
N LEU A 233 -15.63 1.26 -16.47
CA LEU A 233 -14.70 0.16 -16.75
C LEU A 233 -14.74 -0.90 -15.65
N SER A 234 -15.03 -0.49 -14.42
CA SER A 234 -15.33 -1.38 -13.29
C SER A 234 -16.74 -1.13 -12.74
N PRO A 235 -17.33 -2.11 -12.05
CA PRO A 235 -18.58 -1.90 -11.32
C PRO A 235 -18.47 -0.79 -10.27
N TRP A 236 -19.54 -0.02 -10.10
CA TRP A 236 -19.60 1.02 -9.08
C TRP A 236 -19.79 0.47 -7.68
N ASN A 237 -20.64 -0.55 -7.53
CA ASN A 237 -21.07 -1.06 -6.22
C ASN A 237 -20.17 -2.19 -5.66
N VAL A 238 -18.88 -2.20 -6.01
CA VAL A 238 -17.90 -3.20 -5.53
C VAL A 238 -16.88 -2.63 -4.56
N GLY A 239 -16.69 -1.31 -4.50
CA GLY A 239 -15.54 -0.66 -3.85
C GLY A 239 -15.36 -0.95 -2.35
N TYR A 240 -16.43 -1.24 -1.60
CA TYR A 240 -16.32 -1.69 -0.21
C TYR A 240 -17.43 -2.67 0.18
N CYS A 241 -17.10 -3.69 0.97
CA CYS A 241 -18.08 -4.67 1.40
C CYS A 241 -19.08 -4.05 2.40
N GLY A 242 -20.37 -4.15 2.10
CA GLY A 242 -21.44 -3.58 2.93
C GLY A 242 -21.73 -2.09 2.67
N ASP A 243 -21.08 -1.47 1.69
CA ASP A 243 -21.33 -0.09 1.31
C ASP A 243 -21.44 0.06 -0.23
N ASP A 244 -22.67 0.00 -0.72
CA ASP A 244 -22.98 0.04 -2.15
C ASP A 244 -22.74 1.44 -2.76
N GLU A 245 -22.68 2.46 -1.91
CA GLU A 245 -22.50 3.87 -2.27
C GLU A 245 -21.08 4.36 -1.92
N TYR A 246 -20.15 3.43 -1.72
CA TYR A 246 -18.78 3.75 -1.30
C TYR A 246 -18.09 4.79 -2.19
N PHE A 247 -18.22 4.67 -3.51
CA PHE A 247 -17.65 5.65 -4.44
C PHE A 247 -18.46 6.95 -4.52
N ASP A 248 -19.77 6.94 -4.24
CA ASP A 248 -20.56 8.17 -4.18
C ASP A 248 -20.02 9.12 -3.10
N LYS A 249 -19.56 8.55 -1.98
CA LYS A 249 -18.96 9.30 -0.85
C LYS A 249 -17.59 9.91 -1.16
N GLN A 250 -16.95 9.47 -2.24
CA GLN A 250 -15.63 9.95 -2.67
C GLN A 250 -15.70 11.09 -3.69
N LEU A 251 -16.88 11.36 -4.24
CA LEU A 251 -17.06 12.43 -5.21
C LEU A 251 -17.09 13.81 -4.53
N MET A 252 -16.71 14.85 -5.27
CA MET A 252 -16.98 16.23 -4.86
C MET A 252 -18.50 16.46 -4.74
N ALA A 253 -18.92 17.37 -3.86
CA ALA A 253 -20.34 17.55 -3.52
C ALA A 253 -21.24 17.92 -4.72
N ASP A 254 -20.69 18.55 -5.75
CA ASP A 254 -21.38 18.94 -6.99
C ASP A 254 -21.25 17.89 -8.11
N VAL A 255 -20.52 16.81 -7.87
CA VAL A 255 -20.30 15.72 -8.82
C VAL A 255 -21.23 14.57 -8.49
N LYS A 256 -21.93 14.07 -9.50
CA LYS A 256 -22.80 12.91 -9.38
C LYS A 256 -22.15 11.71 -10.04
N ARG A 257 -22.51 10.52 -9.54
CA ARG A 257 -22.25 9.27 -10.24
C ARG A 257 -22.72 9.35 -11.69
N PRO A 258 -21.90 8.94 -12.67
CA PRO A 258 -22.30 8.85 -14.07
C PRO A 258 -23.55 7.97 -14.28
N GLU A 259 -24.40 8.32 -15.25
CA GLU A 259 -25.65 7.57 -15.48
C GLU A 259 -25.40 6.17 -16.06
N ASN A 260 -24.25 5.98 -16.71
CA ASN A 260 -23.86 4.75 -17.40
C ASN A 260 -23.00 3.80 -16.56
N CYS A 261 -22.89 4.03 -15.24
CA CYS A 261 -22.12 3.18 -14.35
C CYS A 261 -22.55 1.72 -14.41
N LEU A 262 -21.56 0.82 -14.36
CA LEU A 262 -21.82 -0.60 -14.25
C LEU A 262 -22.32 -0.92 -12.83
N TRP A 263 -23.53 -1.48 -12.72
CA TRP A 263 -24.11 -1.88 -11.43
C TRP A 263 -24.38 -3.38 -11.43
N LEU A 264 -23.74 -4.11 -10.52
CA LEU A 264 -23.92 -5.55 -10.40
C LEU A 264 -25.03 -5.88 -9.42
N ASN A 265 -25.74 -6.98 -9.66
CA ASN A 265 -26.62 -7.58 -8.65
C ASN A 265 -25.78 -8.35 -7.61
N ASP A 266 -26.40 -8.80 -6.51
CA ASP A 266 -25.68 -9.44 -5.40
C ASP A 266 -24.84 -10.65 -5.80
N GLU A 267 -25.37 -11.49 -6.69
CA GLU A 267 -24.67 -12.70 -7.15
C GLU A 267 -23.41 -12.34 -7.96
N LYS A 268 -23.56 -11.50 -8.98
CA LYS A 268 -22.44 -11.06 -9.82
C LYS A 268 -21.43 -10.25 -9.03
N ARG A 269 -21.89 -9.45 -8.07
CA ARG A 269 -21.03 -8.66 -7.18
C ARG A 269 -20.17 -9.55 -6.30
N ARG A 270 -20.74 -10.59 -5.68
CA ARG A 270 -19.97 -11.56 -4.89
C ARG A 270 -18.92 -12.24 -5.75
N ALA A 271 -19.34 -12.77 -6.91
CA ALA A 271 -18.42 -13.42 -7.85
C ALA A 271 -17.27 -12.49 -8.29
N TYR A 272 -17.58 -11.23 -8.61
CA TYR A 272 -16.58 -10.22 -8.95
C TYR A 272 -15.59 -9.98 -7.80
N ARG A 273 -16.10 -9.81 -6.58
CA ARG A 273 -15.27 -9.58 -5.39
C ARG A 273 -14.37 -10.77 -5.09
N ASP A 274 -14.88 -11.98 -5.20
CA ASP A 274 -14.11 -13.22 -5.00
C ASP A 274 -12.99 -13.34 -6.05
N GLU A 275 -13.28 -13.04 -7.31
CA GLU A 275 -12.30 -13.07 -8.41
C GLU A 275 -11.18 -12.03 -8.24
N HIS A 276 -11.51 -10.86 -7.68
CA HIS A 276 -10.58 -9.73 -7.52
C HIS A 276 -9.98 -9.62 -6.12
N GLY A 277 -10.23 -10.60 -5.24
CA GLY A 277 -9.69 -10.61 -3.87
C GLY A 277 -10.20 -9.47 -2.98
N ILE A 278 -11.38 -8.91 -3.29
CA ILE A 278 -12.01 -7.85 -2.50
C ILE A 278 -12.82 -8.54 -1.39
N THR A 279 -12.14 -9.01 -0.35
CA THR A 279 -12.78 -9.72 0.76
C THR A 279 -13.45 -8.76 1.73
N ALA A 280 -14.54 -9.24 2.36
CA ALA A 280 -15.30 -8.54 3.39
C ALA A 280 -14.53 -8.39 4.70
#